data_AF-A0A9E3XSJ2-F1
#
_entry.id   AF-A0A9E3XSJ2-F1
#
_cell.length_a   1.000
_cell.length_b   1.000
_cell.length_c   1.000
_cell.angle_alpha   90.00
_cell.angle_beta   90.00
_cell.angle_gamma   90.00
#
_symmetry.space_group_name_H-M   'P 1'
#
loop_
_entity.id
_entity.type
_entity.pdbx_description
1 polymer ?
#
loop_
_entity_poly.entity_id
_entity_poly.type
_entity_poly.pdbx_seq_one_letter_code
_entity_poly.pdbx_strand_id
1 'polypeptide(L)'
;MTGTFNRSAVDVDVALDPEPTAVPAAEPRPAAPTRDAVDVTRRADSVVRPWSAIVCGLPEDRTLLVVDWLLLACREAGLVGQAMPLTGRDGLHGMYVEVAADESVEAALGELPWGAVDLVVAGEHLELARAVDAGYVDADATTVVASCRRSYTTVERAVAPQHVLREREIDAIVDEHALAYHAFDGHEVARWYGLPAAAQPGLLLGALHGTGATGLDIEHLLAAIDTLGIDAPMHAEAFRRGTRLGRRAGGRVRRTRTPYQFTRRRRALVPHRSRRAFEELVARADELVDPEHVPALQEAIFRLTEFQDADWATRLVDHVATIVDAEREHAGSDLSPHHSVVGDAIRSLATLMVWPDAAWIANRKRRSERIVQLRTAHGISRRDAYDLVEHIPLDALDRAATRSKRLPAAPVDARTPPLLQPLQVERIRTTSISGAIRLRRLAASSAAREGSPRQQHELDTVDAWLVALHDALRSDHDLARIVARSGTIVQGTGAVREANRATAHAFWGRIVRQSLHVDRTAGRDDVPIARQVVPFAWEQLCRSGPLALWEYAAQVVGIALAHARGMSYEDVSAAFDAVCTARRPVEGA
;
A
#
# COMPACT_ATOMS: atom_id res chain seq x y z
N MET A 1 -17.43 -42.76 -18.91
CA MET A 1 -17.56 -43.55 -17.67
C MET A 1 -18.11 -42.62 -16.61
N THR A 2 -19.19 -43.08 -16.00
CA THR A 2 -20.13 -42.43 -15.09
C THR A 2 -19.51 -42.00 -13.76
N GLY A 3 -20.02 -40.90 -13.21
CA GLY A 3 -19.68 -40.41 -11.87
C GLY A 3 -20.69 -39.35 -11.41
N THR A 4 -21.91 -39.80 -11.13
CA THR A 4 -23.02 -39.10 -10.50
C THR A 4 -22.64 -38.65 -9.08
N PHE A 5 -22.89 -37.38 -8.73
CA PHE A 5 -23.01 -36.97 -7.33
C PHE A 5 -24.24 -36.10 -7.12
N ASN A 6 -24.83 -36.31 -5.95
CA ASN A 6 -26.24 -36.35 -5.66
C ASN A 6 -26.77 -34.98 -5.19
N ARG A 7 -27.93 -34.58 -5.70
CA ARG A 7 -28.71 -33.45 -5.16
C ARG A 7 -29.55 -33.96 -3.99
N SER A 8 -29.32 -33.41 -2.80
CA SER A 8 -30.29 -33.47 -1.70
C SER A 8 -30.75 -32.05 -1.41
N ALA A 9 -32.02 -31.80 -1.75
CA ALA A 9 -32.76 -30.60 -1.41
C ALA A 9 -33.03 -30.58 0.11
N VAL A 10 -32.84 -29.42 0.72
CA VAL A 10 -33.41 -29.08 2.03
C VAL A 10 -34.19 -27.80 1.80
N ASP A 11 -35.52 -27.91 1.81
CA ASP A 11 -36.42 -26.77 1.87
C ASP A 11 -36.30 -26.13 3.26
N VAL A 12 -35.94 -24.85 3.29
CA VAL A 12 -36.10 -24.01 4.48
C VAL A 12 -36.86 -22.77 4.02
N ASP A 13 -38.12 -22.70 4.42
CA ASP A 13 -38.98 -21.51 4.31
C ASP A 13 -38.30 -20.33 5.03
N VAL A 14 -37.95 -19.29 4.27
CA VAL A 14 -37.56 -18.00 4.84
C VAL A 14 -38.69 -17.03 4.56
N ALA A 15 -39.43 -16.71 5.62
CA ALA A 15 -40.41 -15.64 5.64
C ALA A 15 -39.74 -14.30 5.34
N LEU A 16 -40.33 -13.56 4.40
CA LEU A 16 -40.02 -12.17 4.10
C LEU A 16 -40.51 -11.29 5.26
N ASP A 17 -39.61 -10.51 5.84
CA ASP A 17 -39.95 -9.33 6.66
C ASP A 17 -39.08 -8.13 6.23
N PRO A 18 -39.54 -6.90 6.52
CA PRO A 18 -39.59 -5.81 5.54
C PRO A 18 -38.41 -4.83 5.58
N GLU A 19 -38.43 -3.92 4.60
CA GLU A 19 -37.48 -2.84 4.32
C GLU A 19 -36.84 -2.15 5.55
N PRO A 20 -35.57 -1.70 5.45
CA PRO A 20 -34.87 -1.05 6.54
C PRO A 20 -35.43 0.35 6.79
N THR A 21 -36.12 0.53 7.91
CA THR A 21 -36.41 1.85 8.49
C THR A 21 -35.13 2.58 8.85
N ALA A 22 -35.06 3.85 8.49
CA ALA A 22 -33.97 4.78 8.77
C ALA A 22 -33.55 4.78 10.26
N VAL A 23 -32.26 4.58 10.51
CA VAL A 23 -31.64 4.71 11.84
C VAL A 23 -31.49 6.22 12.15
N PRO A 24 -32.00 6.73 13.28
CA PRO A 24 -31.82 8.12 13.66
C PRO A 24 -30.37 8.36 14.11
N ALA A 25 -29.85 9.56 13.84
CA ALA A 25 -28.51 9.99 14.20
C ALA A 25 -28.23 9.76 15.70
N ALA A 26 -27.13 9.06 15.99
CA ALA A 26 -26.68 8.78 17.35
C ALA A 26 -26.30 10.09 18.07
N GLU A 27 -26.88 10.32 19.24
CA GLU A 27 -26.48 11.42 20.12
C GLU A 27 -25.02 11.23 20.62
N PRO A 28 -24.26 12.32 20.81
CA PRO A 28 -22.90 12.24 21.32
C PRO A 28 -22.88 11.69 22.75
N ARG A 29 -22.17 10.57 22.94
CA ARG A 29 -22.00 9.87 24.22
C ARG A 29 -21.23 10.75 25.22
N PRO A 30 -21.62 10.83 26.51
CA PRO A 30 -20.96 11.69 27.48
C PRO A 30 -19.55 11.19 27.82
N ALA A 31 -18.66 12.14 28.14
CA ALA A 31 -17.26 11.91 28.45
C ALA A 31 -17.07 10.88 29.59
N ALA A 32 -16.06 10.01 29.42
CA ALA A 32 -15.69 8.98 30.39
C ALA A 32 -15.38 9.57 31.78
N PRO A 33 -15.75 8.88 32.88
CA PRO A 33 -15.48 9.36 34.22
C PRO A 33 -13.97 9.39 34.49
N THR A 34 -13.48 10.51 34.99
CA THR A 34 -12.14 10.64 35.56
C THR A 34 -12.03 9.71 36.77
N ARG A 35 -11.20 8.67 36.67
CA ARG A 35 -10.89 7.78 37.80
C ARG A 35 -9.97 8.50 38.78
N ASP A 36 -10.50 8.75 39.96
CA ASP A 36 -9.75 9.13 41.16
C ASP A 36 -8.68 8.09 41.51
N ALA A 37 -7.65 8.59 42.19
CA ALA A 37 -6.43 7.90 42.60
C ALA A 37 -6.67 6.47 43.15
N VAL A 38 -6.10 5.49 42.46
CA VAL A 38 -5.96 4.13 42.98
C VAL A 38 -4.88 4.13 44.06
N ASP A 39 -5.31 3.77 45.25
CA ASP A 39 -4.54 3.57 46.47
C ASP A 39 -3.32 2.66 46.24
N VAL A 40 -2.12 3.22 46.42
CA VAL A 40 -0.82 2.56 46.23
C VAL A 40 -0.40 1.87 47.52
N THR A 41 -1.21 0.94 48.05
CA THR A 41 -0.78 0.04 49.14
C THR A 41 -1.51 -1.32 49.14
N ARG A 42 -1.29 -2.15 48.11
CA ARG A 42 -1.44 -3.61 48.22
C ARG A 42 -0.32 -4.33 47.45
N ARG A 43 0.76 -4.64 48.16
CA ARG A 43 1.70 -5.72 47.81
C ARG A 43 1.21 -6.98 48.53
N ALA A 44 0.54 -7.87 47.81
CA ALA A 44 0.38 -9.30 48.13
C ALA A 44 -0.37 -9.98 46.96
N ASP A 45 0.26 -10.99 46.36
CA ASP A 45 -0.25 -11.98 45.40
C ASP A 45 -0.83 -11.46 44.07
N SER A 46 0.04 -11.09 43.12
CA SER A 46 -0.36 -10.90 41.71
C SER A 46 -0.37 -12.24 40.98
N VAL A 47 -1.50 -12.96 41.03
CA VAL A 47 -1.76 -14.10 40.14
C VAL A 47 -1.80 -13.56 38.71
N VAL A 48 -0.83 -13.90 37.87
CA VAL A 48 -0.85 -13.57 36.44
C VAL A 48 -2.06 -14.26 35.82
N ARG A 49 -2.93 -13.49 35.16
CA ARG A 49 -4.13 -14.03 34.51
C ARG A 49 -3.75 -14.87 33.29
N PRO A 50 -4.47 -15.96 32.98
CA PRO A 50 -4.33 -16.63 31.71
C PRO A 50 -4.57 -15.67 30.55
N TRP A 51 -3.84 -15.84 29.45
CA TRP A 51 -4.01 -15.03 28.25
C TRP A 51 -3.68 -15.83 26.99
N SER A 52 -4.33 -15.43 25.91
CA SER A 52 -4.13 -15.92 24.56
C SER A 52 -3.53 -14.82 23.69
N ALA A 53 -2.65 -15.19 22.76
CA ALA A 53 -2.01 -14.25 21.86
C ALA A 53 -1.85 -14.79 20.45
N ILE A 54 -1.90 -13.89 19.46
CA ILE A 54 -1.44 -14.16 18.10
C ILE A 54 -0.20 -13.34 17.81
N VAL A 55 0.86 -14.00 17.33
CA VAL A 55 2.07 -13.34 16.82
C VAL A 55 2.16 -13.57 15.32
N CYS A 56 2.06 -12.51 14.52
CA CYS A 56 2.02 -12.58 13.05
C CYS A 56 2.84 -11.46 12.39
N GLY A 57 2.97 -11.46 11.06
CA GLY A 57 3.58 -10.36 10.31
C GLY A 57 5.08 -10.16 10.46
N LEU A 58 5.78 -11.11 11.08
CA LEU A 58 7.23 -11.21 11.04
C LEU A 58 7.64 -12.39 10.15
N PRO A 59 8.87 -12.39 9.59
CA PRO A 59 9.46 -13.61 9.04
C PRO A 59 9.41 -14.75 10.06
N GLU A 60 9.24 -15.98 9.59
CA GLU A 60 9.00 -17.17 10.44
C GLU A 60 10.02 -17.31 11.58
N ASP A 61 11.31 -17.14 11.28
CA ASP A 61 12.41 -17.17 12.27
C ASP A 61 12.25 -16.11 13.36
N ARG A 62 11.68 -14.95 13.02
CA ARG A 62 11.48 -13.82 13.93
C ARG A 62 10.16 -13.91 14.68
N THR A 63 9.13 -14.53 14.10
CA THR A 63 7.89 -14.87 14.80
C THR A 63 8.20 -15.87 15.91
N LEU A 64 8.90 -16.96 15.59
CA LEU A 64 9.32 -17.98 16.57
C LEU A 64 10.18 -17.36 17.67
N LEU A 65 11.10 -16.47 17.32
CA LEU A 65 11.92 -15.77 18.32
C LEU A 65 11.09 -15.00 19.37
N VAL A 66 10.03 -14.30 18.96
CA VAL A 66 9.13 -13.59 19.91
C VAL A 66 8.36 -14.59 20.77
N VAL A 67 7.87 -15.67 20.16
CA VAL A 67 7.15 -16.74 20.87
C VAL A 67 8.05 -17.41 21.89
N ASP A 68 9.27 -17.80 21.53
CA ASP A 68 10.23 -18.43 22.42
C ASP A 68 10.57 -17.52 23.61
N TRP A 69 10.74 -16.21 23.39
CA TRP A 69 10.92 -15.26 24.50
C TRP A 69 9.71 -15.20 25.43
N LEU A 70 8.50 -15.20 24.89
CA LEU A 70 7.28 -15.21 25.70
C LEU A 70 7.18 -16.50 26.52
N LEU A 71 7.36 -17.66 25.90
CA LEU A 71 7.27 -18.96 26.57
C LEU A 71 8.34 -19.13 27.65
N LEU A 72 9.58 -18.72 27.37
CA LEU A 72 10.65 -18.73 28.37
C LEU A 72 10.34 -17.77 29.53
N ALA A 73 9.88 -16.55 29.24
CA ALA A 73 9.52 -15.60 30.30
C ALA A 73 8.33 -16.10 31.14
N CYS A 74 7.36 -16.78 30.52
CA CYS A 74 6.26 -17.44 31.24
C CYS A 74 6.78 -18.52 32.18
N ARG A 75 7.69 -19.39 31.71
CA ARG A 75 8.31 -20.42 32.53
C ARG A 75 9.06 -19.85 33.73
N GLU A 76 9.82 -18.78 33.53
CA GLU A 76 10.51 -18.08 34.63
C GLU A 76 9.53 -17.46 35.63
N ALA A 77 8.37 -17.00 35.15
CA ALA A 77 7.27 -16.49 35.99
C ALA A 77 6.43 -17.60 36.66
N GLY A 78 6.78 -18.89 36.49
CA GLY A 78 6.04 -20.02 37.03
C GLY A 78 4.72 -20.34 36.29
N LEU A 79 4.59 -19.87 35.05
CA LEU A 79 3.42 -20.10 34.19
C LEU A 79 3.71 -21.20 33.18
N VAL A 80 2.65 -21.86 32.72
CA VAL A 80 2.71 -22.85 31.65
C VAL A 80 2.20 -22.20 30.37
N GLY A 81 3.03 -22.20 29.33
CA GLY A 81 2.69 -21.63 28.03
C GLY A 81 2.94 -22.63 26.91
N GLN A 82 2.13 -22.54 25.88
CA GLN A 82 2.24 -23.36 24.67
C GLN A 82 2.00 -22.51 23.42
N ALA A 83 2.51 -22.97 22.29
CA ALA A 83 2.28 -22.30 21.02
C ALA A 83 2.05 -23.31 19.90
N MET A 84 1.21 -22.94 18.93
CA MET A 84 0.96 -23.72 17.73
C MET A 84 0.96 -22.83 16.48
N PRO A 85 1.39 -23.36 15.32
CA PRO A 85 1.33 -22.60 14.09
C PRO A 85 -0.11 -22.33 13.70
N LEU A 86 -0.38 -21.07 13.36
CA LEU A 86 -1.65 -20.64 12.81
C LEU A 86 -1.53 -20.59 11.29
N THR A 87 -2.27 -21.46 10.61
CA THR A 87 -2.52 -21.38 9.18
C THR A 87 -4.01 -21.12 8.97
N GLY A 88 -4.40 -19.85 8.94
CA GLY A 88 -5.80 -19.45 8.89
C GLY A 88 -6.45 -19.60 7.51
N ARG A 89 -7.79 -19.53 7.47
CA ARG A 89 -8.52 -19.09 6.28
C ARG A 89 -8.04 -17.68 5.91
N ASP A 90 -8.06 -17.32 4.63
CA ASP A 90 -7.72 -15.97 4.14
C ASP A 90 -6.24 -15.54 4.23
N GLY A 91 -5.35 -16.50 4.49
CA GLY A 91 -3.89 -16.34 4.31
C GLY A 91 -3.17 -15.59 5.44
N LEU A 92 -3.75 -15.56 6.64
CA LEU A 92 -3.05 -15.16 7.87
C LEU A 92 -2.05 -16.25 8.27
N HIS A 93 -0.79 -15.85 8.48
CA HIS A 93 0.27 -16.72 8.93
C HIS A 93 0.89 -16.19 10.23
N GLY A 94 0.97 -17.04 11.25
CA GLY A 94 1.52 -16.66 12.54
C GLY A 94 1.59 -17.82 13.52
N MET A 95 1.73 -17.49 14.79
CA MET A 95 1.72 -18.42 15.90
C MET A 95 0.62 -18.01 16.88
N TYR A 96 -0.22 -18.98 17.26
CA TYR A 96 -1.09 -18.85 18.42
C TYR A 96 -0.29 -19.23 19.66
N VAL A 97 -0.43 -18.46 20.74
CA VAL A 97 0.21 -18.68 22.04
C VAL A 97 -0.88 -18.65 23.10
N GLU A 98 -0.82 -19.58 24.04
CA GLU A 98 -1.74 -19.65 25.18
C GLU A 98 -0.96 -19.88 26.46
N VAL A 99 -1.32 -19.15 27.50
CA VAL A 99 -0.64 -19.15 28.79
C VAL A 99 -1.64 -19.28 29.93
N ALA A 100 -1.34 -20.14 30.90
CA ALA A 100 -2.14 -20.37 32.09
C ALA A 100 -1.26 -20.45 33.36
N ALA A 101 -1.91 -20.31 34.52
CA ALA A 101 -1.27 -20.32 35.83
C ALA A 101 -1.07 -21.72 36.45
N ASP A 102 -1.62 -22.79 35.84
CA ASP A 102 -1.60 -24.16 36.38
C ASP A 102 -1.29 -25.19 35.28
N GLU A 103 -0.90 -26.41 35.65
CA GLU A 103 -0.56 -27.54 34.75
C GLU A 103 -1.76 -28.06 33.92
N SER A 104 -2.95 -27.47 34.07
CA SER A 104 -4.15 -27.77 33.28
C SER A 104 -4.02 -27.54 31.77
N VAL A 105 -2.88 -27.03 31.30
CA VAL A 105 -2.54 -26.82 29.88
C VAL A 105 -2.52 -28.13 29.08
N GLU A 106 -2.31 -29.30 29.71
CA GLU A 106 -2.48 -30.60 29.03
C GLU A 106 -3.91 -30.83 28.49
N ALA A 107 -4.92 -30.06 28.93
CA ALA A 107 -6.29 -30.13 28.42
C ALA A 107 -6.65 -29.07 27.35
N ALA A 108 -5.79 -28.08 27.07
CA ALA A 108 -6.19 -26.87 26.33
C ALA A 108 -5.86 -26.84 24.82
N LEU A 109 -5.07 -27.79 24.27
CA LEU A 109 -4.80 -27.85 22.82
C LEU A 109 -5.88 -28.57 21.98
N GLY A 110 -7.06 -28.81 22.54
CA GLY A 110 -8.11 -29.56 21.84
C GLY A 110 -8.70 -28.83 20.63
N GLU A 111 -8.74 -27.50 20.64
CA GLU A 111 -9.42 -26.70 19.62
C GLU A 111 -8.59 -25.46 19.25
N LEU A 112 -8.37 -25.25 17.95
CA LEU A 112 -7.86 -23.98 17.42
C LEU A 112 -8.77 -22.83 17.93
N PRO A 113 -8.25 -21.61 18.18
CA PRO A 113 -9.09 -20.50 18.61
C PRO A 113 -10.16 -20.20 17.56
N TRP A 114 -11.43 -20.39 17.92
CA TRP A 114 -12.60 -20.01 17.10
C TRP A 114 -13.12 -18.61 17.47
N GLY A 115 -12.24 -17.67 17.82
CA GLY A 115 -12.66 -16.34 18.26
C GLY A 115 -11.52 -15.42 18.66
N ALA A 116 -11.90 -14.26 19.21
CA ALA A 116 -10.98 -13.21 19.60
C ALA A 116 -9.98 -13.66 20.67
N VAL A 117 -8.75 -13.14 20.57
CA VAL A 117 -7.67 -13.39 21.53
C VAL A 117 -7.44 -12.15 22.40
N ASP A 118 -6.80 -12.33 23.55
CA ASP A 118 -6.49 -11.21 24.45
C ASP A 118 -5.44 -10.26 23.83
N LEU A 119 -4.50 -10.80 23.06
CA LEU A 119 -3.34 -10.08 22.55
C LEU A 119 -3.09 -10.35 21.06
N VAL A 120 -2.83 -9.30 20.28
CA VAL A 120 -2.31 -9.45 18.92
C VAL A 120 -1.00 -8.68 18.79
N VAL A 121 0.06 -9.38 18.36
CA VAL A 121 1.38 -8.81 18.06
C VAL A 121 1.66 -8.96 16.57
N ALA A 122 1.56 -7.87 15.83
CA ALA A 122 1.72 -7.88 14.37
C ALA A 122 3.00 -7.16 13.92
N GLY A 123 3.87 -7.86 13.18
CA GLY A 123 5.09 -7.29 12.59
C GLY A 123 4.87 -6.51 11.29
N GLU A 124 3.69 -6.59 10.71
CA GLU A 124 3.33 -5.92 9.46
C GLU A 124 1.84 -5.59 9.48
N HIS A 125 1.47 -4.46 8.87
CA HIS A 125 0.16 -3.86 9.04
C HIS A 125 -0.96 -4.61 8.31
N LEU A 126 -0.71 -5.20 7.14
CA LEU A 126 -1.69 -6.03 6.43
C LEU A 126 -1.97 -7.33 7.19
N GLU A 127 -0.98 -7.94 7.83
CA GLU A 127 -1.22 -9.13 8.67
C GLU A 127 -2.06 -8.81 9.91
N LEU A 128 -1.99 -7.58 10.42
CA LEU A 128 -2.95 -7.11 11.42
C LEU A 128 -4.37 -7.02 10.84
N ALA A 129 -4.53 -6.46 9.64
CA ALA A 129 -5.84 -6.40 8.98
C ALA A 129 -6.43 -7.80 8.77
N ARG A 130 -5.60 -8.78 8.38
CA ARG A 130 -5.99 -10.19 8.26
C ARG A 130 -6.37 -10.82 9.60
N ALA A 131 -5.71 -10.43 10.69
CA ALA A 131 -6.09 -10.89 12.03
C ALA A 131 -7.46 -10.34 12.47
N VAL A 132 -7.77 -9.08 12.12
CA VAL A 132 -9.11 -8.51 12.33
C VAL A 132 -10.16 -9.23 11.48
N ASP A 133 -9.88 -9.38 10.18
CA ASP A 133 -10.78 -10.04 9.22
C ASP A 133 -11.07 -11.50 9.58
N ALA A 134 -10.07 -12.21 10.10
CA ALA A 134 -10.21 -13.58 10.60
C ALA A 134 -10.92 -13.68 11.97
N GLY A 135 -11.38 -12.57 12.55
CA GLY A 135 -12.17 -12.55 13.80
C GLY A 135 -11.35 -12.69 15.09
N TYR A 136 -10.03 -12.46 15.04
CA TYR A 136 -9.17 -12.58 16.22
C TYR A 136 -9.08 -11.31 17.07
N VAL A 137 -9.69 -10.21 16.63
CA VAL A 137 -9.65 -8.91 17.31
C VAL A 137 -11.07 -8.50 17.69
N ASP A 138 -11.28 -8.23 18.97
CA ASP A 138 -12.54 -7.79 19.54
C ASP A 138 -12.39 -6.51 20.39
N ALA A 139 -13.41 -5.65 20.31
CA ALA A 139 -13.39 -4.30 20.86
C ALA A 139 -13.44 -4.30 22.40
N ASP A 140 -13.92 -5.38 23.01
CA ASP A 140 -14.04 -5.50 24.46
C ASP A 140 -12.89 -6.30 25.09
N ALA A 141 -12.14 -7.07 24.30
CA ALA A 141 -11.12 -8.00 24.81
C ALA A 141 -9.69 -7.73 24.32
N THR A 142 -9.49 -7.33 23.06
CA THR A 142 -8.18 -7.49 22.41
C THR A 142 -7.29 -6.25 22.52
N THR A 143 -6.10 -6.43 23.09
CA THR A 143 -5.01 -5.44 23.02
C THR A 143 -4.08 -5.74 21.84
N VAL A 144 -3.93 -4.77 20.94
CA VAL A 144 -3.11 -4.87 19.73
C VAL A 144 -1.80 -4.09 19.88
N VAL A 145 -0.68 -4.74 19.59
CA VAL A 145 0.64 -4.12 19.41
C VAL A 145 1.13 -4.41 18.00
N ALA A 146 1.31 -3.38 17.17
CA ALA A 146 1.64 -3.61 15.77
C ALA A 146 2.70 -2.67 15.19
N SER A 147 3.41 -3.22 14.20
CA SER A 147 4.18 -2.43 13.26
C SER A 147 3.24 -1.82 12.21
N CYS A 148 3.03 -0.51 12.24
CA CYS A 148 2.09 0.17 11.36
C CYS A 148 2.60 0.38 9.92
N ARG A 149 3.65 -0.35 9.52
CA ARG A 149 4.33 -0.28 8.22
C ARG A 149 3.64 -1.21 7.24
N ARG A 150 3.28 -0.69 6.05
CA ARG A 150 2.82 -1.53 4.93
C ARG A 150 3.98 -2.00 4.04
N SER A 151 4.04 -3.30 3.79
CA SER A 151 4.93 -3.94 2.82
C SER A 151 4.13 -4.44 1.63
N TYR A 152 4.00 -3.59 0.61
CA TYR A 152 3.27 -3.97 -0.61
C TYR A 152 4.01 -5.06 -1.40
N THR A 153 3.30 -6.17 -1.65
CA THR A 153 3.72 -7.27 -2.51
C THR A 153 3.89 -6.83 -3.96
N THR A 154 4.58 -7.64 -4.77
CA THR A 154 4.69 -7.38 -6.22
C THR A 154 3.32 -7.33 -6.89
N VAL A 155 2.36 -8.13 -6.41
CA VAL A 155 0.99 -8.18 -6.92
C VAL A 155 0.25 -6.88 -6.57
N GLU A 156 0.28 -6.44 -5.31
CA GLU A 156 -0.34 -5.17 -4.90
C GLU A 156 0.29 -3.95 -5.59
N ARG A 157 1.57 -4.03 -5.96
CA ARG A 157 2.22 -3.01 -6.78
C ARG A 157 1.82 -3.05 -8.25
N ALA A 158 1.35 -4.20 -8.74
CA ALA A 158 0.93 -4.39 -10.13
C ALA A 158 -0.57 -4.14 -10.34
N VAL A 159 -1.39 -4.32 -9.29
CA VAL A 159 -2.83 -4.06 -9.24
C VAL A 159 -3.08 -2.58 -8.91
N ALA A 160 -4.18 -2.00 -9.40
CA ALA A 160 -4.49 -0.62 -9.10
C ALA A 160 -4.95 -0.41 -7.64
N PRO A 161 -4.82 0.83 -7.09
CA PRO A 161 -4.78 1.07 -5.66
C PRO A 161 -6.05 0.74 -4.86
N GLN A 162 -7.22 0.53 -5.47
CA GLN A 162 -8.46 0.34 -4.70
C GLN A 162 -8.58 -1.02 -4.00
N HIS A 163 -7.85 -2.04 -4.44
CA HIS A 163 -7.87 -3.36 -3.79
C HIS A 163 -6.74 -3.52 -2.76
N VAL A 164 -6.07 -2.42 -2.44
CA VAL A 164 -4.88 -2.41 -1.59
C VAL A 164 -5.15 -1.53 -0.39
N LEU A 165 -5.45 -2.15 0.75
CA LEU A 165 -5.68 -1.45 2.01
C LEU A 165 -4.48 -0.56 2.37
N ARG A 166 -4.70 0.72 2.56
CA ARG A 166 -3.69 1.71 2.96
C ARG A 166 -3.48 1.63 4.46
N GLU A 167 -2.33 2.11 4.89
CA GLU A 167 -1.98 2.23 6.30
C GLU A 167 -3.10 2.88 7.13
N ARG A 168 -3.73 3.96 6.63
CA ARG A 168 -4.82 4.64 7.34
C ARG A 168 -6.13 3.85 7.39
N GLU A 169 -6.44 3.08 6.34
CA GLU A 169 -7.66 2.28 6.29
C GLU A 169 -7.58 1.14 7.31
N ILE A 170 -6.41 0.50 7.41
CA ILE A 170 -6.16 -0.53 8.42
C ILE A 170 -6.17 0.07 9.82
N ASP A 171 -5.54 1.23 9.99
CA ASP A 171 -5.57 1.95 11.27
C ASP A 171 -7.00 2.24 11.76
N ALA A 172 -7.90 2.64 10.85
CA ALA A 172 -9.30 2.91 11.18
C ALA A 172 -10.07 1.64 11.55
N ILE A 173 -9.88 0.56 10.78
CA ILE A 173 -10.45 -0.76 11.08
C ILE A 173 -10.02 -1.22 12.47
N VAL A 174 -8.74 -1.11 12.80
CA VAL A 174 -8.23 -1.58 14.10
C VAL A 174 -8.69 -0.67 15.25
N ASP A 175 -8.75 0.65 15.05
CA ASP A 175 -9.29 1.59 16.04
C ASP A 175 -10.76 1.27 16.39
N GLU A 176 -11.54 0.75 15.45
CA GLU A 176 -12.95 0.34 15.65
C GLU A 176 -13.08 -1.03 16.32
N HIS A 177 -12.19 -1.97 16.01
CA HIS A 177 -12.32 -3.38 16.40
C HIS A 177 -11.48 -3.79 17.63
N ALA A 178 -10.56 -2.98 18.14
CA ALA A 178 -9.67 -3.36 19.25
C ALA A 178 -9.94 -2.58 20.54
N LEU A 179 -9.85 -3.24 21.70
CA LEU A 179 -9.91 -2.60 23.02
C LEU A 179 -8.81 -1.54 23.20
N ALA A 180 -7.60 -1.84 22.74
CA ALA A 180 -6.46 -0.93 22.75
C ALA A 180 -5.53 -1.18 21.57
N TYR A 181 -5.12 -0.10 20.89
CA TYR A 181 -4.22 -0.19 19.74
C TYR A 181 -2.94 0.62 19.93
N HIS A 182 -1.81 -0.09 20.00
CA HIS A 182 -0.46 0.47 20.10
C HIS A 182 0.32 0.21 18.81
N ALA A 183 0.44 1.24 17.97
CA ALA A 183 1.09 1.10 16.66
C ALA A 183 2.35 1.95 16.54
N PHE A 184 3.39 1.43 15.89
CA PHE A 184 4.58 2.20 15.52
C PHE A 184 5.28 1.61 14.30
N ASP A 185 6.06 2.36 13.54
CA ASP A 185 6.86 1.76 12.47
C ASP A 185 8.13 1.14 13.07
N GLY A 186 8.17 -0.19 13.20
CA GLY A 186 9.27 -0.91 13.86
C GLY A 186 10.65 -0.60 13.26
N HIS A 187 10.76 -0.54 11.93
CA HIS A 187 12.01 -0.20 11.25
C HIS A 187 12.40 1.27 11.46
N GLU A 188 11.43 2.18 11.46
CA GLU A 188 11.72 3.59 11.67
C GLU A 188 12.15 3.87 13.11
N VAL A 189 11.46 3.28 14.08
CA VAL A 189 11.82 3.33 15.50
C VAL A 189 13.20 2.74 15.75
N ALA A 190 13.51 1.56 15.19
CA ALA A 190 14.84 0.97 15.30
C ALA A 190 15.93 1.95 14.82
N ARG A 191 15.74 2.54 13.63
CA ARG A 191 16.67 3.55 13.09
C ARG A 191 16.81 4.78 13.98
N TRP A 192 15.76 5.23 14.67
CA TRP A 192 15.86 6.38 15.59
C TRP A 192 16.82 6.11 16.74
N TYR A 193 16.89 4.87 17.19
CA TYR A 193 17.79 4.44 18.27
C TYR A 193 19.12 3.90 17.76
N GLY A 194 19.43 4.05 16.47
CA GLY A 194 20.67 3.53 15.87
C GLY A 194 20.71 2.00 15.79
N LEU A 195 19.55 1.33 15.89
CA LEU A 195 19.41 -0.11 15.79
C LEU A 195 19.08 -0.54 14.34
N PRO A 196 19.50 -1.73 13.90
CA PRO A 196 19.12 -2.26 12.60
C PRO A 196 17.64 -2.68 12.56
N ALA A 197 17.08 -2.87 11.37
CA ALA A 197 15.69 -3.33 11.20
C ALA A 197 15.41 -4.68 11.91
N ALA A 198 16.43 -5.54 12.03
CA ALA A 198 16.36 -6.80 12.75
C ALA A 198 15.99 -6.65 14.24
N ALA A 199 16.06 -5.44 14.82
CA ALA A 199 15.64 -5.16 16.19
C ALA A 199 14.12 -5.11 16.40
N GLN A 200 13.31 -5.14 15.33
CA GLN A 200 11.85 -5.04 15.42
C GLN A 200 11.18 -6.05 16.36
N PRO A 201 11.54 -7.34 16.39
CA PRO A 201 11.00 -8.31 17.35
C PRO A 201 11.13 -7.85 18.80
N GLY A 202 12.30 -7.31 19.17
CA GLY A 202 12.54 -6.78 20.52
C GLY A 202 11.69 -5.54 20.81
N LEU A 203 11.51 -4.65 19.83
CA LEU A 203 10.62 -3.49 19.98
C LEU A 203 9.16 -3.90 20.22
N LEU A 204 8.66 -4.90 19.49
CA LEU A 204 7.29 -5.41 19.63
C LEU A 204 7.09 -6.10 20.98
N LEU A 205 8.00 -6.99 21.38
CA LEU A 205 7.98 -7.64 22.70
C LEU A 205 8.01 -6.60 23.83
N GLY A 206 8.87 -5.59 23.68
CA GLY A 206 8.97 -4.49 24.64
C GLY A 206 7.66 -3.72 24.72
N ALA A 207 7.07 -3.36 23.58
CA ALA A 207 5.80 -2.65 23.54
C ALA A 207 4.66 -3.46 24.15
N LEU A 208 4.60 -4.78 23.91
CA LEU A 208 3.67 -5.69 24.57
C LEU A 208 3.83 -5.67 26.09
N HIS A 209 5.05 -5.80 26.62
CA HIS A 209 5.28 -5.65 28.06
C HIS A 209 4.87 -4.27 28.58
N GLY A 210 5.08 -3.23 27.77
CA GLY A 210 4.71 -1.85 28.11
C GLY A 210 3.20 -1.62 28.26
N THR A 211 2.34 -2.41 27.62
CA THR A 211 0.88 -2.33 27.80
C THR A 211 0.44 -2.88 29.16
N GLY A 212 1.27 -3.73 29.78
CA GLY A 212 0.96 -4.44 31.02
C GLY A 212 0.02 -5.64 30.85
N ALA A 213 -0.41 -5.94 29.63
CA ALA A 213 -1.46 -6.92 29.38
C ALA A 213 -1.02 -8.37 29.66
N THR A 214 0.27 -8.69 29.57
CA THR A 214 0.78 -10.05 29.87
C THR A 214 1.00 -10.32 31.35
N GLY A 215 1.05 -9.28 32.20
CA GLY A 215 1.41 -9.40 33.61
C GLY A 215 2.84 -9.90 33.90
N LEU A 216 3.67 -10.12 32.87
CA LEU A 216 5.05 -10.59 33.04
C LEU A 216 5.98 -9.46 33.47
N ASP A 217 6.79 -9.72 34.49
CA ASP A 217 7.84 -8.81 34.94
C ASP A 217 8.92 -8.60 33.88
N ILE A 218 9.54 -7.42 33.92
CA ILE A 218 10.55 -7.00 32.95
C ILE A 218 11.80 -7.90 33.03
N GLU A 219 12.12 -8.40 34.22
CA GLU A 219 13.25 -9.28 34.51
C GLU A 219 13.12 -10.62 33.78
N HIS A 220 11.93 -11.25 33.79
CA HIS A 220 11.70 -12.53 33.11
C HIS A 220 11.92 -12.42 31.60
N LEU A 221 11.45 -11.32 30.99
CA LEU A 221 11.60 -11.07 29.56
C LEU A 221 13.06 -10.76 29.18
N LEU A 222 13.78 -10.00 30.00
CA LEU A 222 15.21 -9.76 29.78
C LEU A 222 16.05 -11.03 29.96
N ALA A 223 15.71 -11.87 30.93
CA ALA A 223 16.34 -13.17 31.12
C ALA A 223 16.07 -14.12 29.95
N ALA A 224 14.85 -14.13 29.41
CA ALA A 224 14.52 -14.92 28.22
C ALA A 224 15.32 -14.46 26.98
N ILE A 225 15.49 -13.15 26.79
CA ILE A 225 16.32 -12.58 25.72
C ILE A 225 17.78 -13.02 25.85
N ASP A 226 18.34 -12.95 27.06
CA ASP A 226 19.71 -13.37 27.33
C ASP A 226 19.90 -14.88 27.12
N THR A 227 18.95 -15.68 27.63
CA THR A 227 18.96 -17.15 27.56
C THR A 227 18.99 -17.68 26.12
N LEU A 228 18.17 -17.12 25.22
CA LEU A 228 18.21 -17.53 23.80
C LEU A 228 19.49 -17.07 23.09
N GLY A 229 20.12 -15.99 23.54
CA GLY A 229 21.43 -15.54 23.04
C GLY A 229 21.45 -14.98 21.61
N ILE A 230 20.33 -14.96 20.89
CA ILE A 230 20.22 -14.46 19.51
C ILE A 230 20.24 -12.93 19.53
N ASP A 231 21.36 -12.32 19.13
CA ASP A 231 21.58 -10.86 19.12
C ASP A 231 21.13 -10.18 20.44
N ALA A 232 21.33 -10.86 21.59
CA ALA A 232 20.73 -10.49 22.87
C ALA A 232 20.98 -9.02 23.29
N PRO A 233 22.18 -8.43 23.16
CA PRO A 233 22.39 -7.02 23.50
C PRO A 233 21.54 -6.06 22.67
N MET A 234 21.37 -6.35 21.37
CA MET A 234 20.53 -5.56 20.47
C MET A 234 19.06 -5.68 20.85
N HIS A 235 18.58 -6.91 21.08
CA HIS A 235 17.18 -7.16 21.40
C HIS A 235 16.80 -6.69 22.80
N ALA A 236 17.69 -6.78 23.79
CA ALA A 236 17.47 -6.22 25.12
C ALA A 236 17.37 -4.69 25.09
N GLU A 237 18.22 -4.03 24.29
CA GLU A 237 18.10 -2.59 24.08
C GLU A 237 16.79 -2.24 23.37
N ALA A 238 16.47 -2.93 22.28
CA ALA A 238 15.21 -2.76 21.54
C ALA A 238 13.98 -2.95 22.44
N PHE A 239 13.98 -3.98 23.28
CA PHE A 239 12.95 -4.27 24.26
C PHE A 239 12.72 -3.10 25.22
N ARG A 240 13.79 -2.58 25.86
CA ARG A 240 13.68 -1.40 26.74
C ARG A 240 13.15 -0.16 26.02
N ARG A 241 13.51 0.01 24.73
CA ARG A 241 12.95 1.10 23.90
C ARG A 241 11.46 0.87 23.63
N GLY A 242 11.07 -0.37 23.31
CA GLY A 242 9.70 -0.81 23.06
C GLY A 242 8.78 -0.62 24.25
N THR A 243 9.24 -0.95 25.47
CA THR A 243 8.46 -0.77 26.72
C THR A 243 7.92 0.64 26.89
N ARG A 244 8.71 1.65 26.51
CA ARG A 244 8.25 3.04 26.58
C ARG A 244 7.22 3.41 25.51
N LEU A 245 7.14 2.66 24.42
CA LEU A 245 6.11 2.83 23.40
C LEU A 245 4.79 2.23 23.88
N GLY A 246 4.82 1.03 24.48
CA GLY A 246 3.64 0.37 25.04
C GLY A 246 2.99 1.13 26.20
N ARG A 247 3.80 1.77 27.05
CA ARG A 247 3.28 2.58 28.19
C ARG A 247 2.55 3.87 27.78
N ARG A 248 2.60 4.28 26.51
CA ARG A 248 1.89 5.48 26.05
C ARG A 248 0.42 5.14 25.81
N ALA A 249 -0.45 5.74 26.61
CA ALA A 249 -1.91 5.61 26.44
C ALA A 249 -2.34 6.07 25.04
N GLY A 250 -3.09 5.22 24.32
CA GLY A 250 -3.68 5.52 23.00
C GLY A 250 -2.67 5.89 21.89
N GLY A 251 -1.40 5.52 22.04
CA GLY A 251 -0.33 6.13 21.27
C GLY A 251 0.06 5.37 20.00
N ARG A 252 -0.35 5.88 18.83
CA ARG A 252 0.37 5.61 17.57
C ARG A 252 1.64 6.44 17.51
N VAL A 253 2.80 5.79 17.47
CA VAL A 253 4.09 6.47 17.29
C VAL A 253 4.44 6.45 15.81
N ARG A 254 3.78 7.33 15.05
CA ARG A 254 4.24 7.74 13.72
C ARG A 254 4.88 9.11 13.85
N ARG A 255 6.19 9.19 13.65
CA ARG A 255 6.84 10.50 13.55
C ARG A 255 6.62 11.02 12.15
N THR A 256 5.55 11.78 11.96
CA THR A 256 5.43 12.65 10.80
C THR A 256 6.63 13.59 10.85
N ARG A 257 7.48 13.55 9.81
CA ARG A 257 8.58 14.50 9.71
C ARG A 257 7.96 15.88 9.65
N THR A 258 8.41 16.79 10.52
CA THR A 258 8.03 18.20 10.37
C THR A 258 8.38 18.66 8.95
N PRO A 259 7.62 19.60 8.34
CA PRO A 259 7.95 20.14 7.02
C PRO A 259 9.43 20.54 6.92
N TYR A 260 9.96 21.21 7.94
CA TYR A 260 11.38 21.56 8.03
C TYR A 260 12.34 20.35 7.95
N GLN A 261 12.05 19.27 8.68
CA GLN A 261 12.88 18.05 8.65
C GLN A 261 12.79 17.34 7.29
N PHE A 262 11.62 17.34 6.66
CA PHE A 262 11.44 16.83 5.31
C PHE A 262 12.29 17.63 4.33
N THR A 263 12.09 18.94 4.25
CA THR A 263 12.77 19.84 3.31
C THR A 263 14.28 19.75 3.48
N ARG A 264 14.80 19.86 4.71
CA ARG A 264 16.24 19.83 4.98
C ARG A 264 16.89 18.52 4.51
N ARG A 265 16.27 17.37 4.75
CA ARG A 265 16.81 16.07 4.33
C ARG A 265 16.76 15.90 2.81
N ARG A 266 15.63 16.24 2.18
CA ARG A 266 15.43 16.11 0.74
C ARG A 266 16.28 17.08 -0.07
N ARG A 267 16.44 18.31 0.42
CA ARG A 267 17.32 19.35 -0.16
C ARG A 267 18.76 18.89 -0.35
N ALA A 268 19.28 18.07 0.58
CA ALA A 268 20.64 17.54 0.46
C ALA A 268 20.80 16.60 -0.74
N LEU A 269 19.71 15.95 -1.18
CA LEU A 269 19.68 14.94 -2.23
C LEU A 269 19.36 15.51 -3.62
N VAL A 270 18.82 16.73 -3.71
CA VAL A 270 18.57 17.39 -5.01
C VAL A 270 19.81 18.14 -5.52
N PRO A 271 19.95 18.32 -6.85
CA PRO A 271 21.06 19.08 -7.44
C PRO A 271 21.18 20.48 -6.84
N HIS A 272 22.41 20.97 -6.63
CA HIS A 272 22.65 22.27 -6.00
C HIS A 272 21.86 23.41 -6.67
N ARG A 273 21.84 23.43 -8.01
CA ARG A 273 21.11 24.42 -8.81
C ARG A 273 19.60 24.45 -8.56
N SER A 274 19.02 23.31 -8.16
CA SER A 274 17.58 23.15 -7.95
C SER A 274 17.15 23.38 -6.49
N ARG A 275 18.08 23.55 -5.55
CA ARG A 275 17.77 23.57 -4.11
C ARG A 275 16.84 24.70 -3.70
N ARG A 276 17.08 25.92 -4.20
CA ARG A 276 16.26 27.09 -3.87
C ARG A 276 14.84 26.95 -4.43
N ALA A 277 14.72 26.65 -5.73
CA ALA A 277 13.43 26.44 -6.36
C ALA A 277 12.66 25.25 -5.74
N PHE A 278 13.37 24.18 -5.32
CA PHE A 278 12.77 23.10 -4.56
C PHE A 278 12.16 23.56 -3.23
N GLU A 279 12.86 24.41 -2.47
CA GLU A 279 12.35 24.97 -1.21
C GLU A 279 11.12 25.86 -1.45
N GLU A 280 11.15 26.69 -2.50
CA GLU A 280 10.04 27.55 -2.91
C GLU A 280 8.81 26.72 -3.33
N LEU A 281 8.99 25.64 -4.09
CA LEU A 281 7.91 24.73 -4.46
C LEU A 281 7.32 23.98 -3.27
N VAL A 282 8.17 23.56 -2.32
CA VAL A 282 7.70 22.91 -1.08
C VAL A 282 6.87 23.87 -0.24
N ALA A 283 7.27 25.15 -0.15
CA ALA A 283 6.46 26.17 0.53
C ALA A 283 5.12 26.41 -0.20
N ARG A 284 5.13 26.49 -1.54
CA ARG A 284 3.90 26.62 -2.35
C ARG A 284 2.95 25.43 -2.14
N ALA A 285 3.48 24.22 -1.92
CA ALA A 285 2.66 23.05 -1.66
C ALA A 285 1.80 23.19 -0.39
N ASP A 286 2.34 23.86 0.65
CA ASP A 286 1.63 24.05 1.92
C ASP A 286 0.44 25.01 1.79
N GLU A 287 0.47 25.91 0.80
CA GLU A 287 -0.61 26.87 0.51
C GLU A 287 -1.62 26.33 -0.52
N LEU A 288 -1.17 25.42 -1.39
CA LEU A 288 -1.95 24.98 -2.55
C LEU A 288 -3.00 23.92 -2.23
N VAL A 289 -2.67 22.98 -1.33
CA VAL A 289 -3.50 21.81 -1.05
C VAL A 289 -3.80 21.71 0.44
N ASP A 290 -4.87 20.99 0.79
CA ASP A 290 -5.20 20.75 2.20
C ASP A 290 -4.04 20.09 2.97
N PRO A 291 -3.92 20.34 4.29
CA PRO A 291 -2.83 19.80 5.11
C PRO A 291 -2.65 18.28 4.99
N GLU A 292 -3.72 17.55 4.69
CA GLU A 292 -3.68 16.11 4.47
C GLU A 292 -2.92 15.70 3.20
N HIS A 293 -2.95 16.51 2.15
CA HIS A 293 -2.33 16.23 0.84
C HIS A 293 -0.91 16.78 0.71
N VAL A 294 -0.52 17.72 1.57
CA VAL A 294 0.82 18.34 1.60
C VAL A 294 1.95 17.30 1.55
N PRO A 295 1.98 16.23 2.39
CA PRO A 295 3.09 15.28 2.36
C PRO A 295 3.23 14.54 1.02
N ALA A 296 2.10 14.27 0.34
CA ALA A 296 2.11 13.62 -0.96
C ALA A 296 2.67 14.56 -2.03
N LEU A 297 2.26 15.83 -2.04
CA LEU A 297 2.74 16.83 -3.00
C LEU A 297 4.22 17.13 -2.79
N GLN A 298 4.66 17.31 -1.54
CA GLN A 298 6.06 17.53 -1.20
C GLN A 298 6.97 16.36 -1.66
N GLU A 299 6.53 15.11 -1.47
CA GLU A 299 7.26 13.94 -1.97
C GLU A 299 7.27 13.85 -3.50
N ALA A 300 6.17 14.22 -4.16
CA ALA A 300 6.10 14.29 -5.61
C ALA A 300 7.05 15.37 -6.17
N ILE A 301 7.06 16.57 -5.60
CA ILE A 301 8.01 17.65 -5.93
C ILE A 301 9.45 17.15 -5.80
N PHE A 302 9.79 16.49 -4.68
CA PHE A 302 11.12 15.91 -4.49
C PHE A 302 11.47 14.90 -5.57
N ARG A 303 10.55 13.97 -5.88
CA ARG A 303 10.77 12.93 -6.89
C ARG A 303 11.00 13.51 -8.28
N LEU A 304 10.22 14.52 -8.69
CA LEU A 304 10.38 15.14 -10.00
C LEU A 304 11.66 16.00 -10.06
N THR A 305 12.00 16.68 -8.98
CA THR A 305 13.26 17.44 -8.86
C THR A 305 14.47 16.51 -8.95
N GLU A 306 14.38 15.34 -8.32
CA GLU A 306 15.42 14.31 -8.39
C GLU A 306 15.45 13.65 -9.78
N PHE A 307 14.28 13.44 -10.38
CA PHE A 307 14.16 12.83 -11.70
C PHE A 307 14.82 13.68 -12.76
N GLN A 308 14.52 14.98 -12.79
CA GLN A 308 14.99 15.91 -13.82
C GLN A 308 15.57 17.19 -13.18
N ASP A 309 14.71 18.09 -12.70
CA ASP A 309 15.05 19.36 -12.07
C ASP A 309 13.81 20.05 -11.46
N ALA A 310 14.01 21.23 -10.90
CA ALA A 310 12.93 22.00 -10.28
C ALA A 310 11.89 22.49 -11.30
N ASP A 311 12.31 22.81 -12.54
CA ASP A 311 11.38 23.27 -13.58
C ASP A 311 10.40 22.16 -13.97
N TRP A 312 10.86 20.90 -14.00
CA TRP A 312 9.99 19.73 -14.15
C TRP A 312 9.01 19.57 -12.98
N ALA A 313 9.47 19.82 -11.75
CA ALA A 313 8.60 19.78 -10.57
C ALA A 313 7.59 20.93 -10.56
N THR A 314 7.91 22.10 -11.10
CA THR A 314 6.97 23.23 -11.27
C THR A 314 5.78 22.82 -12.12
N ARG A 315 6.00 22.10 -13.24
CA ARG A 315 4.90 21.62 -14.10
C ARG A 315 3.91 20.73 -13.33
N LEU A 316 4.39 19.85 -12.46
CA LEU A 316 3.53 19.06 -11.58
C LEU A 316 2.68 19.96 -10.68
N VAL A 317 3.31 20.92 -10.01
CA VAL A 317 2.60 21.83 -9.09
C VAL A 317 1.55 22.65 -9.84
N ASP A 318 1.85 23.08 -11.05
CA ASP A 318 0.89 23.81 -11.90
C ASP A 318 -0.29 22.91 -12.32
N HIS A 319 -0.05 21.66 -12.72
CA HIS A 319 -1.14 20.71 -12.98
C HIS A 319 -2.00 20.44 -11.74
N VAL A 320 -1.38 20.31 -10.56
CA VAL A 320 -2.11 20.13 -9.30
C VAL A 320 -2.95 21.37 -8.99
N ALA A 321 -2.43 22.57 -9.24
CA ALA A 321 -3.18 23.80 -9.07
C ALA A 321 -4.42 23.85 -9.97
N THR A 322 -4.28 23.53 -11.26
CA THR A 322 -5.42 23.44 -12.18
C THR A 322 -6.47 22.43 -11.70
N ILE A 323 -6.05 21.29 -11.14
CA ILE A 323 -6.97 20.26 -10.63
C ILE A 323 -7.69 20.73 -9.36
N VAL A 324 -7.00 21.41 -8.44
CA VAL A 324 -7.60 22.01 -7.24
C VAL A 324 -8.66 23.04 -7.63
N ASP A 325 -8.33 23.93 -8.59
CA ASP A 325 -9.26 24.95 -9.05
C ASP A 325 -10.48 24.33 -9.74
N ALA A 326 -10.28 23.32 -10.60
CA ALA A 326 -11.36 22.61 -11.27
C ALA A 326 -12.25 21.82 -10.31
N GLU A 327 -11.69 21.19 -9.27
CA GLU A 327 -12.47 20.50 -8.23
C GLU A 327 -13.33 21.48 -7.44
N ARG A 328 -12.74 22.61 -7.00
CA ARG A 328 -13.47 23.66 -6.28
C ARG A 328 -14.61 24.25 -7.11
N GLU A 329 -14.40 24.44 -8.41
CA GLU A 329 -15.41 24.96 -9.33
C GLU A 329 -16.62 24.02 -9.46
N HIS A 330 -16.41 22.70 -9.56
CA HIS A 330 -17.47 21.74 -9.90
C HIS A 330 -18.07 21.01 -8.70
N ALA A 331 -17.30 20.80 -7.63
CA ALA A 331 -17.71 20.02 -6.46
C ALA A 331 -17.78 20.85 -5.15
N GLY A 332 -17.38 22.13 -5.20
CA GLY A 332 -17.42 23.05 -4.07
C GLY A 332 -16.17 23.01 -3.18
N SER A 333 -16.09 23.93 -2.22
CA SER A 333 -14.92 24.09 -1.32
C SER A 333 -14.97 23.28 -0.03
N ASP A 334 -16.14 22.72 0.33
CA ASP A 334 -16.38 22.03 1.61
C ASP A 334 -16.25 20.50 1.53
N LEU A 335 -15.51 19.99 0.52
CA LEU A 335 -15.25 18.56 0.41
C LEU A 335 -14.35 18.08 1.55
N SER A 336 -14.74 16.97 2.19
CA SER A 336 -13.81 16.24 3.05
C SER A 336 -12.56 15.87 2.24
N PRO A 337 -11.34 16.05 2.78
CA PRO A 337 -10.11 15.70 2.08
C PRO A 337 -10.06 14.23 1.59
N HIS A 338 -10.81 13.32 2.21
CA HIS A 338 -10.92 11.93 1.77
C HIS A 338 -11.77 11.74 0.50
N HIS A 339 -12.67 12.68 0.23
CA HIS A 339 -13.49 12.73 -0.98
C HIS A 339 -12.84 13.56 -2.10
N SER A 340 -11.78 14.31 -1.81
CA SER A 340 -11.03 15.05 -2.84
C SER A 340 -10.28 14.12 -3.79
N VAL A 341 -10.27 14.49 -5.08
CA VAL A 341 -9.46 13.87 -6.13
C VAL A 341 -7.99 14.24 -6.03
N VAL A 342 -7.65 15.34 -5.35
CA VAL A 342 -6.31 15.96 -5.35
C VAL A 342 -5.25 14.99 -4.85
N GLY A 343 -5.52 14.28 -3.74
CA GLY A 343 -4.59 13.30 -3.19
C GLY A 343 -4.29 12.12 -4.13
N ASP A 344 -5.29 11.65 -4.90
CA ASP A 344 -5.12 10.61 -5.93
C ASP A 344 -4.44 11.17 -7.19
N ALA A 345 -4.81 12.39 -7.60
CA ALA A 345 -4.24 13.10 -8.74
C ALA A 345 -2.74 13.39 -8.58
N ILE A 346 -2.29 13.85 -7.41
CA ILE A 346 -0.86 14.05 -7.11
C ILE A 346 -0.07 12.75 -7.33
N ARG A 347 -0.60 11.62 -6.84
CA ARG A 347 0.04 10.31 -6.98
C ARG A 347 0.10 9.86 -8.44
N SER A 348 -1.01 10.00 -9.16
CA SER A 348 -1.09 9.69 -10.59
C SER A 348 -0.12 10.54 -11.42
N LEU A 349 -0.09 11.85 -11.21
CA LEU A 349 0.87 12.73 -11.89
C LEU A 349 2.32 12.36 -11.57
N ALA A 350 2.64 12.09 -10.30
CA ALA A 350 3.98 11.65 -9.93
C ALA A 350 4.39 10.33 -10.62
N THR A 351 3.44 9.42 -10.83
CA THR A 351 3.67 8.16 -11.56
C THR A 351 3.80 8.37 -13.07
N LEU A 352 2.99 9.24 -13.66
CA LEU A 352 3.00 9.51 -15.09
C LEU A 352 4.23 10.33 -15.51
N MET A 353 4.61 11.34 -14.73
CA MET A 353 5.70 12.28 -15.02
C MET A 353 7.10 11.78 -14.60
N VAL A 354 7.20 10.64 -13.90
CA VAL A 354 8.47 9.98 -13.53
C VAL A 354 8.49 8.57 -14.11
N TRP A 355 8.79 8.47 -15.40
CA TRP A 355 8.88 7.17 -16.08
C TRP A 355 10.25 6.51 -15.82
N PRO A 356 10.29 5.16 -15.71
CA PRO A 356 11.52 4.46 -15.39
C PRO A 356 12.36 4.17 -16.64
N ASP A 357 12.97 5.22 -17.20
CA ASP A 357 13.97 5.08 -18.25
C ASP A 357 15.32 4.57 -17.74
N ALA A 358 16.17 4.18 -18.69
CA ALA A 358 17.49 3.64 -18.40
C ALA A 358 18.35 4.59 -17.53
N ALA A 359 18.25 5.91 -17.74
CA ALA A 359 18.99 6.90 -16.97
C ALA A 359 18.52 6.97 -15.51
N TRP A 360 17.21 6.93 -15.27
CA TRP A 360 16.62 6.92 -13.94
C TRP A 360 16.98 5.65 -13.17
N ILE A 361 16.85 4.50 -13.83
CA ILE A 361 17.21 3.19 -13.26
C ILE A 361 18.70 3.17 -12.90
N ALA A 362 19.55 3.65 -13.80
CA ALA A 362 20.99 3.75 -13.55
C ALA A 362 21.31 4.67 -12.36
N ASN A 363 20.65 5.83 -12.25
CA ASN A 363 20.85 6.74 -11.14
C ASN A 363 20.50 6.09 -9.78
N ARG A 364 19.37 5.37 -9.71
CA ARG A 364 18.95 4.65 -8.50
C ARG A 364 19.90 3.50 -8.13
N LYS A 365 20.41 2.76 -9.11
CA LYS A 365 21.35 1.66 -8.87
C LYS A 365 22.71 2.12 -8.35
N ARG A 366 23.11 3.37 -8.61
CA ARG A 366 24.37 3.97 -8.14
C ARG A 366 24.38 4.42 -6.68
N ARG A 367 23.23 4.50 -6.01
CA ARG A 367 23.14 5.08 -4.66
C ARG A 367 23.96 4.28 -3.65
N SER A 368 24.74 5.00 -2.83
CA SER A 368 25.57 4.40 -1.78
C SER A 368 24.73 3.66 -0.75
N GLU A 369 23.57 4.19 -0.37
CA GLU A 369 22.67 3.53 0.58
C GLU A 369 22.21 2.17 0.07
N ARG A 370 21.90 2.06 -1.24
CA ARG A 370 21.52 0.79 -1.86
C ARG A 370 22.65 -0.22 -1.81
N ILE A 371 23.88 0.21 -2.09
CA ILE A 371 25.05 -0.68 -2.05
C ILE A 371 25.29 -1.18 -0.63
N VAL A 372 25.14 -0.33 0.39
CA VAL A 372 25.21 -0.73 1.80
C VAL A 372 24.10 -1.73 2.14
N GLN A 373 22.86 -1.45 1.74
CA GLN A 373 21.71 -2.35 1.96
C GLN A 373 21.91 -3.72 1.33
N LEU A 374 22.37 -3.77 0.08
CA LEU A 374 22.66 -5.04 -0.61
C LEU A 374 23.72 -5.84 0.12
N ARG A 375 24.79 -5.18 0.58
CA ARG A 375 25.84 -5.85 1.34
C ARG A 375 25.32 -6.40 2.66
N THR A 376 24.56 -5.61 3.41
CA THR A 376 23.94 -6.06 4.66
C THR A 376 22.97 -7.23 4.42
N ALA A 377 22.12 -7.15 3.39
CA ALA A 377 21.14 -8.19 3.08
C ALA A 377 21.79 -9.54 2.68
N HIS A 378 22.97 -9.51 2.09
CA HIS A 378 23.72 -10.71 1.69
C HIS A 378 24.85 -11.08 2.65
N GLY A 379 24.93 -10.46 3.84
CA GLY A 379 25.99 -10.76 4.82
C GLY A 379 27.42 -10.43 4.36
N ILE A 380 27.56 -9.54 3.35
CA ILE A 380 28.86 -9.20 2.73
C ILE A 380 29.62 -8.22 3.63
N SER A 381 30.66 -8.71 4.29
CA SER A 381 31.55 -7.94 5.14
C SER A 381 32.43 -6.96 4.33
N ARG A 382 33.23 -6.13 5.02
CA ARG A 382 34.21 -5.24 4.35
C ARG A 382 35.40 -5.99 3.75
N ARG A 383 35.62 -7.23 4.14
CA ARG A 383 36.74 -8.06 3.69
C ARG A 383 36.37 -8.98 2.52
N ASP A 384 35.07 -9.14 2.25
CA ASP A 384 34.60 -10.07 1.23
C ASP A 384 34.67 -9.42 -0.15
N ALA A 385 35.27 -10.14 -1.10
CA ALA A 385 35.19 -9.78 -2.51
C ALA A 385 33.83 -10.21 -3.05
N TYR A 386 33.18 -9.34 -3.81
CA TYR A 386 31.93 -9.65 -4.48
C TYR A 386 31.89 -8.98 -5.86
N ASP A 387 31.14 -9.58 -6.78
CA ASP A 387 30.82 -9.00 -8.08
C ASP A 387 29.35 -8.56 -8.11
N LEU A 388 29.10 -7.32 -8.55
CA LEU A 388 27.75 -6.77 -8.69
C LEU A 388 27.45 -6.57 -10.18
N VAL A 389 26.44 -7.28 -10.68
CA VAL A 389 25.96 -7.17 -12.05
C VAL A 389 24.58 -6.53 -12.06
N GLU A 390 24.52 -5.30 -12.55
CA GLU A 390 23.28 -4.56 -12.71
C GLU A 390 22.57 -4.95 -14.01
N HIS A 391 21.29 -5.27 -13.87
CA HIS A 391 20.38 -5.51 -14.98
C HIS A 391 19.56 -4.24 -15.22
N ILE A 392 19.69 -3.65 -16.41
CA ILE A 392 18.98 -2.44 -16.82
C ILE A 392 18.10 -2.76 -18.02
N PRO A 393 16.77 -2.77 -17.87
CA PRO A 393 15.88 -2.93 -19.01
C PRO A 393 16.03 -1.73 -19.94
N LEU A 394 16.13 -2.00 -21.24
CA LEU A 394 16.19 -0.99 -22.30
C LEU A 394 14.99 -1.16 -23.23
N ASP A 395 14.19 -0.11 -23.35
CA ASP A 395 13.08 -0.13 -24.29
C ASP A 395 13.45 0.46 -25.66
N ALA A 396 12.48 0.46 -26.58
CA ALA A 396 12.70 0.92 -27.95
C ALA A 396 13.10 2.39 -28.02
N LEU A 397 12.53 3.23 -27.15
CA LEU A 397 12.80 4.67 -27.10
C LEU A 397 14.15 4.95 -26.45
N ASP A 398 14.50 4.22 -25.38
CA ASP A 398 15.84 4.26 -24.77
C ASP A 398 16.94 3.93 -25.79
N ARG A 399 16.72 2.90 -26.62
CA ARG A 399 17.67 2.52 -27.69
C ARG A 399 17.78 3.56 -28.78
N ALA A 400 16.65 4.16 -29.17
CA ALA A 400 16.65 5.23 -30.17
C ALA A 400 17.44 6.45 -29.68
N ALA A 401 17.35 6.75 -28.37
CA ALA A 401 18.08 7.84 -27.72
C ALA A 401 19.57 7.51 -27.49
N THR A 402 19.91 6.25 -27.18
CA THR A 402 21.28 5.82 -26.86
C THR A 402 22.14 5.44 -28.07
N ARG A 403 21.76 5.79 -29.31
CA ARG A 403 22.53 5.45 -30.54
C ARG A 403 23.99 5.96 -30.52
N SER A 404 24.85 5.18 -29.88
CA SER A 404 26.09 4.74 -30.49
C SER A 404 25.72 4.01 -31.78
N LYS A 405 26.24 4.45 -32.92
CA LYS A 405 25.99 3.89 -34.27
C LYS A 405 26.38 2.39 -34.44
N ARG A 406 26.50 1.60 -33.36
CA ARG A 406 27.15 0.27 -33.35
C ARG A 406 26.29 -0.89 -32.85
N LEU A 407 25.07 -0.66 -32.36
CA LEU A 407 24.14 -1.75 -32.02
C LEU A 407 23.01 -1.75 -33.06
N PRO A 408 22.88 -2.81 -33.89
CA PRO A 408 21.72 -2.93 -34.75
C PRO A 408 20.48 -2.97 -33.86
N ALA A 409 19.51 -2.10 -34.14
CA ALA A 409 18.20 -2.21 -33.52
C ALA A 409 17.66 -3.60 -33.88
N ALA A 410 17.44 -4.46 -32.88
CA ALA A 410 16.66 -5.67 -33.12
C ALA A 410 15.34 -5.23 -33.78
N PRO A 411 14.94 -5.81 -34.92
CA PRO A 411 13.71 -5.41 -35.59
C PRO A 411 12.56 -5.54 -34.61
N VAL A 412 11.94 -4.40 -34.28
CA VAL A 412 10.69 -4.38 -33.54
C VAL A 412 9.65 -4.80 -34.57
N ASP A 413 9.16 -6.04 -34.47
CA ASP A 413 8.02 -6.46 -35.27
C ASP A 413 6.80 -5.71 -34.76
N ALA A 414 6.33 -4.74 -35.56
CA ALA A 414 5.14 -3.94 -35.26
C ALA A 414 3.87 -4.80 -35.14
N ARG A 415 3.90 -6.06 -35.61
CA ARG A 415 2.79 -7.03 -35.48
C ARG A 415 2.81 -7.80 -34.16
N THR A 416 3.92 -7.80 -33.43
CA THR A 416 4.05 -8.50 -32.17
C THR A 416 3.60 -7.60 -31.01
N PRO A 417 2.59 -7.99 -30.21
CA PRO A 417 2.12 -7.24 -29.05
C PRO A 417 3.27 -6.84 -28.10
N PRO A 418 3.24 -5.66 -27.46
CA PRO A 418 4.35 -5.16 -26.63
C PRO A 418 4.84 -6.16 -25.59
N LEU A 419 3.94 -6.87 -24.90
CA LEU A 419 4.27 -7.86 -23.87
C LEU A 419 5.02 -9.10 -24.40
N LEU A 420 4.90 -9.40 -25.69
CA LEU A 420 5.54 -10.54 -26.34
C LEU A 420 6.89 -10.17 -26.97
N GLN A 421 7.27 -8.89 -26.94
CA GLN A 421 8.57 -8.46 -27.42
C GLN A 421 9.67 -8.86 -26.41
N PRO A 422 10.82 -9.37 -26.88
CA PRO A 422 11.88 -9.81 -25.98
C PRO A 422 12.40 -8.63 -25.14
N LEU A 423 12.37 -8.80 -23.82
CA LEU A 423 12.92 -7.82 -22.89
C LEU A 423 14.43 -7.73 -23.11
N GLN A 424 14.88 -6.61 -23.65
CA GLN A 424 16.31 -6.36 -23.80
C GLN A 424 16.85 -5.78 -22.49
N VAL A 425 17.82 -6.47 -21.91
CA VAL A 425 18.41 -6.10 -20.62
C VAL A 425 19.91 -5.91 -20.80
N GLU A 426 20.38 -4.70 -20.52
CA GLU A 426 21.80 -4.42 -20.44
C GLU A 426 22.36 -4.94 -19.11
N ARG A 427 23.39 -5.77 -19.18
CA ARG A 427 24.11 -6.30 -18.02
C ARG A 427 25.39 -5.51 -17.81
N ILE A 428 25.50 -4.81 -16.68
CA ILE A 428 26.64 -3.97 -16.34
C ILE A 428 27.30 -4.46 -15.05
N ARG A 429 28.54 -4.97 -15.14
CA ARG A 429 29.32 -5.33 -13.96
C ARG A 429 29.91 -4.09 -13.27
N THR A 430 29.25 -3.58 -12.24
CA THR A 430 29.60 -2.31 -11.57
C THR A 430 30.78 -2.40 -10.60
N THR A 431 31.21 -3.61 -10.27
CA THR A 431 32.46 -3.85 -9.53
C THR A 431 33.70 -3.65 -10.41
N SER A 432 33.53 -3.58 -11.73
CA SER A 432 34.59 -3.18 -12.66
C SER A 432 34.60 -1.66 -12.89
N ILE A 433 35.79 -1.09 -13.13
CA ILE A 433 35.96 0.35 -13.45
C ILE A 433 35.16 0.72 -14.70
N SER A 434 35.25 -0.09 -15.76
CA SER A 434 34.55 0.15 -17.02
C SER A 434 33.02 0.11 -16.84
N GLY A 435 32.49 -0.86 -16.09
CA GLY A 435 31.07 -0.94 -15.78
C GLY A 435 30.60 0.22 -14.90
N ALA A 436 31.39 0.64 -13.90
CA ALA A 436 31.08 1.82 -13.08
C ALA A 436 31.02 3.11 -13.92
N ILE A 437 31.96 3.31 -14.86
CA ILE A 437 31.95 4.43 -15.80
C ILE A 437 30.73 4.36 -16.72
N ARG A 438 30.40 3.17 -17.23
CA ARG A 438 29.23 2.96 -18.10
C ARG A 438 27.92 3.30 -17.38
N LEU A 439 27.75 2.83 -16.15
CA LEU A 439 26.57 3.16 -15.33
C LEU A 439 26.48 4.66 -15.02
N ARG A 440 27.61 5.33 -14.77
CA ARG A 440 27.66 6.80 -14.58
C ARG A 440 27.24 7.56 -15.83
N ARG A 441 27.74 7.15 -17.01
CA ARG A 441 27.35 7.77 -18.29
C ARG A 441 25.87 7.59 -18.58
N LEU A 442 25.33 6.41 -18.32
CA LEU A 442 23.90 6.14 -18.47
C LEU A 442 23.06 6.98 -17.51
N ALA A 443 23.47 7.12 -16.24
CA ALA A 443 22.78 8.01 -15.32
C ALA A 443 22.84 9.50 -15.76
N ALA A 444 23.96 9.92 -16.35
CA ALA A 444 24.15 11.29 -16.83
C ALA A 444 23.34 11.62 -18.10
N SER A 445 22.85 10.62 -18.85
CA SER A 445 21.99 10.86 -20.02
C SER A 445 20.58 11.35 -19.65
N SER A 446 20.26 11.45 -18.36
CA SER A 446 19.07 12.14 -17.85
C SER A 446 18.93 13.57 -18.36
N ALA A 447 20.06 14.28 -18.56
CA ALA A 447 20.05 15.63 -19.10
C ALA A 447 19.50 15.72 -20.54
N ALA A 448 19.49 14.61 -21.30
CA ALA A 448 19.00 14.55 -22.67
C ALA A 448 17.50 14.22 -22.77
N ARG A 449 16.76 14.18 -21.66
CA ARG A 449 15.31 13.92 -21.68
C ARG A 449 14.52 15.07 -22.27
N GLU A 450 14.94 16.29 -22.00
CA GLU A 450 14.22 17.49 -22.42
C GLU A 450 14.17 17.57 -23.96
N GLY A 451 12.95 17.74 -24.50
CA GLY A 451 12.70 17.75 -25.94
C GLY A 451 12.86 16.38 -26.62
N SER A 452 13.08 15.31 -25.87
CA SER A 452 13.23 13.98 -26.46
C SER A 452 11.89 13.43 -26.96
N PRO A 453 11.87 12.60 -28.02
CA PRO A 453 10.66 11.89 -28.44
C PRO A 453 10.05 11.04 -27.32
N ARG A 454 10.89 10.55 -26.39
CA ARG A 454 10.42 9.84 -25.20
C ARG A 454 9.62 10.75 -24.28
N GLN A 455 10.12 11.95 -24.00
CA GLN A 455 9.40 12.91 -23.16
C GLN A 455 8.04 13.25 -23.77
N GLN A 456 7.99 13.50 -25.08
CA GLN A 456 6.72 13.78 -25.76
C GLN A 456 5.74 12.61 -25.62
N HIS A 457 6.19 11.38 -25.87
CA HIS A 457 5.35 10.17 -25.75
C HIS A 457 4.74 9.98 -24.34
N GLU A 458 5.50 10.36 -23.30
CA GLU A 458 5.05 10.30 -21.91
C GLU A 458 4.11 11.48 -21.57
N LEU A 459 4.41 12.69 -22.07
CA LEU A 459 3.54 13.87 -21.92
C LEU A 459 2.19 13.69 -22.62
N ASP A 460 2.14 13.07 -23.79
CA ASP A 460 0.88 12.74 -24.47
C ASP A 460 -0.04 11.87 -23.58
N THR A 461 0.57 11.08 -22.69
CA THR A 461 -0.16 10.23 -21.72
C THR A 461 -0.67 11.05 -20.55
N VAL A 462 0.16 11.97 -20.05
CA VAL A 462 -0.25 12.93 -19.01
C VAL A 462 -1.44 13.75 -19.52
N ASP A 463 -1.36 14.27 -20.74
CA ASP A 463 -2.40 15.08 -21.36
C ASP A 463 -3.70 14.28 -21.54
N ALA A 464 -3.63 13.04 -22.04
CA ALA A 464 -4.81 12.18 -22.19
C ALA A 464 -5.52 11.92 -20.85
N TRP A 465 -4.74 11.67 -19.77
CA TRP A 465 -5.28 11.49 -18.43
C TRP A 465 -5.88 12.79 -17.88
N LEU A 466 -5.18 13.92 -18.02
CA LEU A 466 -5.67 15.23 -17.57
C LEU A 466 -6.98 15.59 -18.26
N VAL A 467 -7.09 15.39 -19.57
CA VAL A 467 -8.34 15.64 -20.31
C VAL A 467 -9.48 14.77 -19.78
N ALA A 468 -9.24 13.48 -19.56
CA ALA A 468 -10.26 12.59 -19.00
C ALA A 468 -10.66 12.97 -17.57
N LEU A 469 -9.71 13.40 -16.74
CA LEU A 469 -10.00 13.85 -15.37
C LEU A 469 -10.84 15.12 -15.36
N HIS A 470 -10.51 16.12 -16.18
CA HIS A 470 -11.29 17.35 -16.27
C HIS A 470 -12.69 17.09 -16.88
N ASP A 471 -12.80 16.20 -17.87
CA ASP A 471 -14.11 15.79 -18.41
C ASP A 471 -14.98 15.11 -17.33
N ALA A 472 -14.37 14.28 -16.48
CA ALA A 472 -15.07 13.65 -15.36
C ALA A 472 -15.45 14.66 -14.27
N LEU A 473 -14.54 15.57 -13.86
CA LEU A 473 -14.83 16.62 -12.87
C LEU A 473 -16.02 17.50 -13.27
N ARG A 474 -16.16 17.80 -14.56
CA ARG A 474 -17.30 18.57 -15.09
C ARG A 474 -18.64 17.84 -15.03
N SER A 475 -18.61 16.52 -14.92
CA SER A 475 -19.80 15.68 -15.06
C SER A 475 -20.20 15.05 -13.73
N ASP A 476 -19.27 14.39 -13.06
CA ASP A 476 -19.53 13.61 -11.85
C ASP A 476 -18.25 13.44 -11.02
N HIS A 477 -18.32 13.84 -9.76
CA HIS A 477 -17.18 13.83 -8.85
C HIS A 477 -16.70 12.42 -8.50
N ASP A 478 -17.60 11.44 -8.35
CA ASP A 478 -17.21 10.06 -8.04
C ASP A 478 -16.53 9.38 -9.23
N LEU A 479 -16.97 9.70 -10.45
CA LEU A 479 -16.24 9.31 -11.66
C LEU A 479 -14.86 9.97 -11.71
N ALA A 480 -14.77 11.27 -11.36
CA ALA A 480 -13.49 11.97 -11.30
C ALA A 480 -12.52 11.32 -10.31
N ARG A 481 -12.99 10.85 -9.15
CA ARG A 481 -12.19 10.09 -8.19
C ARG A 481 -11.62 8.80 -8.79
N ILE A 482 -12.40 8.07 -9.58
CA ILE A 482 -11.93 6.88 -10.31
C ILE A 482 -10.83 7.26 -11.30
N VAL A 483 -11.08 8.29 -12.12
CA VAL A 483 -10.11 8.75 -13.11
C VAL A 483 -8.84 9.25 -12.45
N ALA A 484 -8.95 9.98 -11.35
CA ALA A 484 -7.80 10.50 -10.59
C ALA A 484 -6.88 9.37 -10.11
N ARG A 485 -7.43 8.21 -9.72
CA ARG A 485 -6.63 7.01 -9.38
C ARG A 485 -6.04 6.30 -10.59
N SER A 486 -6.75 6.30 -11.70
CA SER A 486 -6.41 5.48 -12.88
C SER A 486 -5.06 5.83 -13.54
N GLY A 487 -4.48 7.01 -13.27
CA GLY A 487 -3.13 7.36 -13.73
C GLY A 487 -2.05 6.40 -13.22
N THR A 488 -2.26 5.78 -12.06
CA THR A 488 -1.30 4.81 -11.51
C THR A 488 -1.28 3.47 -12.24
N ILE A 489 -2.19 3.20 -13.20
CA ILE A 489 -2.10 2.00 -14.05
C ILE A 489 -0.78 1.99 -14.83
N VAL A 490 -0.33 3.18 -15.26
CA VAL A 490 0.84 3.35 -16.14
C VAL A 490 2.13 3.21 -15.32
N GLN A 491 2.40 1.98 -14.90
CA GLN A 491 3.57 1.56 -14.13
C GLN A 491 4.37 0.50 -14.89
N GLY A 492 5.49 0.07 -14.30
CA GLY A 492 6.42 -0.87 -14.91
C GLY A 492 7.43 -0.22 -15.86
N THR A 493 8.26 -1.05 -16.48
CA THR A 493 9.35 -0.65 -17.38
C THR A 493 9.17 -1.26 -18.77
N GLY A 494 9.60 -0.53 -19.81
CA GLY A 494 9.60 -1.02 -21.19
C GLY A 494 8.25 -1.56 -21.67
N ALA A 495 8.24 -2.80 -22.17
CA ALA A 495 7.05 -3.47 -22.73
C ALA A 495 5.84 -3.48 -21.78
N VAL A 496 6.07 -3.69 -20.48
CA VAL A 496 5.00 -3.69 -19.47
C VAL A 496 4.38 -2.31 -19.35
N ARG A 497 5.20 -1.26 -19.32
CA ARG A 497 4.71 0.13 -19.27
C ARG A 497 3.89 0.46 -20.52
N GLU A 498 4.36 0.07 -21.70
CA GLU A 498 3.66 0.37 -22.94
C GLU A 498 2.31 -0.36 -23.03
N ALA A 499 2.24 -1.61 -22.56
CA ALA A 499 0.97 -2.32 -22.44
C ALA A 499 0.01 -1.63 -21.48
N ASN A 500 0.48 -1.27 -20.28
CA ASN A 500 -0.32 -0.56 -19.29
C ASN A 500 -0.77 0.82 -19.79
N ARG A 501 0.10 1.53 -20.52
CA ARG A 501 -0.21 2.80 -21.18
C ARG A 501 -1.33 2.62 -22.19
N ALA A 502 -1.23 1.63 -23.08
CA ALA A 502 -2.28 1.35 -24.07
C ALA A 502 -3.62 1.04 -23.39
N THR A 503 -3.61 0.23 -22.33
CA THR A 503 -4.79 -0.06 -21.51
C THR A 503 -5.37 1.21 -20.88
N ALA A 504 -4.52 2.07 -20.30
CA ALA A 504 -4.95 3.30 -19.66
C ALA A 504 -5.57 4.29 -20.67
N HIS A 505 -4.94 4.47 -21.84
CA HIS A 505 -5.48 5.28 -22.93
C HIS A 505 -6.84 4.75 -23.43
N ALA A 506 -7.00 3.42 -23.53
CA ALA A 506 -8.28 2.82 -23.89
C ALA A 506 -9.34 3.09 -22.81
N PHE A 507 -9.01 2.96 -21.53
CA PHE A 507 -9.91 3.27 -20.42
C PHE A 507 -10.33 4.75 -20.44
N TRP A 508 -9.39 5.69 -20.51
CA TRP A 508 -9.70 7.13 -20.53
C TRP A 508 -10.47 7.55 -21.77
N GLY A 509 -10.01 7.14 -22.95
CA GLY A 509 -10.57 7.57 -24.22
C GLY A 509 -11.88 6.88 -24.57
N ARG A 510 -11.91 5.54 -24.48
CA ARG A 510 -13.04 4.72 -24.99
C ARG A 510 -14.06 4.34 -23.94
N ILE A 511 -13.69 4.34 -22.66
CA ILE A 511 -14.64 4.03 -21.59
C ILE A 511 -15.13 5.33 -20.98
N VAL A 512 -14.26 6.06 -20.29
CA VAL A 512 -14.63 7.27 -19.55
C VAL A 512 -15.21 8.34 -20.48
N ARG A 513 -14.41 8.84 -21.43
CA ARG A 513 -14.83 9.99 -22.24
C ARG A 513 -15.98 9.68 -23.20
N GLN A 514 -16.05 8.46 -23.73
CA GLN A 514 -17.16 8.05 -24.60
C GLN A 514 -18.47 7.87 -23.81
N SER A 515 -18.45 7.23 -22.64
CA SER A 515 -19.66 7.13 -21.80
C SER A 515 -20.16 8.51 -21.37
N LEU A 516 -19.26 9.41 -20.95
CA LEU A 516 -19.61 10.80 -20.64
C LEU A 516 -20.13 11.58 -21.86
N HIS A 517 -19.68 11.26 -23.07
CA HIS A 517 -20.22 11.85 -24.28
C HIS A 517 -21.65 11.36 -24.56
N VAL A 518 -21.89 10.06 -24.44
CA VAL A 518 -23.23 9.46 -24.61
C VAL A 518 -24.22 10.09 -23.64
N ASP A 519 -23.87 10.17 -22.35
CA ASP A 519 -24.74 10.77 -21.32
C ASP A 519 -25.09 12.23 -21.67
N ARG A 520 -24.10 13.02 -22.08
CA ARG A 520 -24.32 14.42 -22.51
C ARG A 520 -25.23 14.53 -23.73
N THR A 521 -25.14 13.60 -24.68
CA THR A 521 -25.99 13.60 -25.89
C THR A 521 -27.40 13.07 -25.65
N ALA A 522 -27.57 12.15 -24.69
CA ALA A 522 -28.86 11.54 -24.37
C ALA A 522 -29.78 12.48 -23.57
N GLY A 523 -29.20 13.41 -22.81
CA GLY A 523 -29.94 14.48 -22.12
C GLY A 523 -30.94 14.00 -21.06
N ARG A 524 -30.77 12.78 -20.52
CA ARG A 524 -31.60 12.23 -19.44
C ARG A 524 -30.84 12.27 -18.11
N ASP A 525 -31.55 12.62 -17.04
CA ASP A 525 -31.05 12.66 -15.65
C ASP A 525 -31.15 11.30 -14.92
N ASP A 526 -31.82 10.33 -15.54
CA ASP A 526 -32.12 9.03 -14.93
C ASP A 526 -30.95 8.06 -15.14
N VAL A 527 -30.11 7.93 -14.10
CA VAL A 527 -28.90 7.08 -13.97
C VAL A 527 -27.99 7.09 -15.22
N PRO A 528 -26.99 7.99 -15.28
CA PRO A 528 -26.03 8.08 -16.39
C PRO A 528 -25.30 6.75 -16.64
N ILE A 529 -25.13 6.35 -17.90
CA ILE A 529 -24.39 5.13 -18.30
C ILE A 529 -22.98 5.16 -17.72
N ALA A 530 -22.34 6.33 -17.67
CA ALA A 530 -21.00 6.46 -17.12
C ALA A 530 -20.91 6.04 -15.64
N ARG A 531 -21.97 6.27 -14.82
CA ARG A 531 -22.01 5.83 -13.41
C ARG A 531 -22.03 4.32 -13.25
N GLN A 532 -22.45 3.58 -14.28
CA GLN A 532 -22.46 2.12 -14.26
C GLN A 532 -21.20 1.54 -14.90
N VAL A 533 -20.86 2.02 -16.11
CA VAL A 533 -19.79 1.46 -16.94
C VAL A 533 -18.40 1.77 -16.37
N VAL A 534 -18.16 3.01 -15.93
CA VAL A 534 -16.81 3.43 -15.51
C VAL A 534 -16.36 2.71 -14.23
N PRO A 535 -17.14 2.67 -13.13
CA PRO A 535 -16.75 1.94 -11.93
C PRO A 535 -16.59 0.44 -12.19
N PHE A 536 -17.51 -0.17 -12.97
CA PHE A 536 -17.42 -1.58 -13.32
C PHE A 536 -16.15 -1.89 -14.12
N ALA A 537 -15.89 -1.16 -15.20
CA ALA A 537 -14.70 -1.36 -16.02
C ALA A 537 -13.41 -1.14 -15.21
N TRP A 538 -13.42 -0.15 -14.32
CA TRP A 538 -12.33 0.13 -13.41
C TRP A 538 -12.09 -1.00 -12.40
N GLU A 539 -13.14 -1.58 -11.84
CA GLU A 539 -13.02 -2.72 -10.93
C GLU A 539 -12.44 -3.95 -11.65
N GLN A 540 -12.96 -4.28 -12.84
CA GLN A 540 -12.46 -5.41 -13.63
C GLN A 540 -11.00 -5.22 -14.03
N LEU A 541 -10.61 -4.01 -14.40
CA LEU A 541 -9.22 -3.64 -14.67
C LEU A 541 -8.30 -3.97 -13.51
N CYS A 542 -8.76 -3.70 -12.29
CA CYS A 542 -7.96 -3.87 -11.11
C CYS A 542 -7.89 -5.35 -10.69
N ARG A 543 -8.96 -6.12 -10.92
CA ARG A 543 -8.97 -7.57 -10.66
C ARG A 543 -8.12 -8.37 -11.67
N SER A 544 -8.22 -8.06 -12.96
CA SER A 544 -7.71 -8.93 -14.03
C SER A 544 -6.50 -8.38 -14.79
N GLY A 545 -6.12 -7.12 -14.55
CA GLY A 545 -4.95 -6.49 -15.17
C GLY A 545 -5.14 -6.11 -16.64
N PRO A 546 -4.06 -5.70 -17.33
CA PRO A 546 -4.10 -5.02 -18.63
C PRO A 546 -4.66 -5.86 -19.80
N LEU A 547 -4.48 -7.19 -19.75
CA LEU A 547 -4.90 -8.11 -20.81
C LEU A 547 -6.42 -8.28 -20.88
N ALA A 548 -7.11 -8.15 -19.75
CA ALA A 548 -8.56 -8.33 -19.68
C ALA A 548 -9.34 -7.22 -20.39
N LEU A 549 -8.76 -6.01 -20.49
CA LEU A 549 -9.45 -4.86 -21.08
C LEU A 549 -9.81 -5.05 -22.56
N TRP A 550 -9.12 -5.94 -23.30
CA TRP A 550 -9.45 -6.21 -24.69
C TRP A 550 -10.74 -7.01 -24.88
N GLU A 551 -11.01 -7.98 -24.00
CA GLU A 551 -12.26 -8.73 -24.00
C GLU A 551 -13.44 -7.82 -23.60
N TYR A 552 -13.23 -6.90 -22.67
CA TYR A 552 -14.24 -5.93 -22.23
C TYR A 552 -14.45 -4.77 -23.19
N ALA A 553 -13.39 -4.27 -23.83
CA ALA A 553 -13.51 -3.26 -24.87
C ALA A 553 -14.33 -3.77 -26.06
N ALA A 554 -14.26 -5.06 -26.40
CA ALA A 554 -15.15 -5.66 -27.40
C ALA A 554 -16.63 -5.62 -26.99
N GLN A 555 -16.94 -5.73 -25.70
CA GLN A 555 -18.30 -5.68 -25.15
C GLN A 555 -18.84 -4.24 -25.09
N VAL A 556 -18.02 -3.27 -24.68
CA VAL A 556 -18.37 -1.84 -24.71
C VAL A 556 -18.46 -1.30 -26.14
N VAL A 557 -17.68 -1.84 -27.08
CA VAL A 557 -17.90 -1.62 -28.52
C VAL A 557 -19.24 -2.21 -28.98
N GLY A 558 -19.72 -3.31 -28.37
CA GLY A 558 -21.08 -3.81 -28.57
C GLY A 558 -22.15 -2.80 -28.17
N ILE A 559 -21.94 -2.08 -27.05
CA ILE A 559 -22.80 -0.99 -26.56
C ILE A 559 -22.78 0.21 -27.52
N ALA A 560 -21.58 0.61 -27.99
CA ALA A 560 -21.44 1.68 -28.97
C ALA A 560 -22.06 1.33 -30.35
N LEU A 561 -21.97 0.06 -30.77
CA LEU A 561 -22.60 -0.45 -32.00
C LEU A 561 -24.13 -0.57 -31.86
N ALA A 562 -24.65 -0.85 -30.67
CA ALA A 562 -26.08 -0.83 -30.37
C ALA A 562 -26.66 0.58 -30.49
N HIS A 563 -25.95 1.60 -29.98
CA HIS A 563 -26.32 3.00 -30.14
C HIS A 563 -26.27 3.47 -31.60
N ALA A 564 -25.23 3.08 -32.35
CA ALA A 564 -25.11 3.37 -33.79
C ALA A 564 -26.18 2.68 -34.66
N ARG A 565 -26.89 1.66 -34.14
CA ARG A 565 -27.99 0.96 -34.80
C ARG A 565 -29.39 1.46 -34.41
N GLY A 566 -29.48 2.53 -33.62
CA GLY A 566 -30.76 3.16 -33.27
C GLY A 566 -31.52 2.50 -32.11
N MET A 567 -30.83 1.73 -31.26
CA MET A 567 -31.42 1.22 -30.01
C MET A 567 -31.70 2.38 -29.04
N SER A 568 -32.79 2.30 -28.28
CA SER A 568 -33.12 3.31 -27.27
C SER A 568 -32.14 3.22 -26.08
N TYR A 569 -32.01 4.31 -25.31
CA TYR A 569 -31.18 4.34 -24.10
C TYR A 569 -31.58 3.23 -23.10
N GLU A 570 -32.88 2.96 -22.97
CA GLU A 570 -33.43 1.92 -22.09
C GLU A 570 -32.98 0.52 -22.53
N ASP A 571 -32.94 0.23 -23.83
CA ASP A 571 -32.46 -1.06 -24.35
C ASP A 571 -30.96 -1.27 -24.08
N VAL A 572 -30.18 -0.19 -24.13
CA VAL A 572 -28.74 -0.20 -23.84
C VAL A 572 -28.48 -0.44 -22.35
N SER A 573 -29.22 0.25 -21.48
CA SER A 573 -29.14 0.05 -20.03
C SER A 573 -29.54 -1.38 -19.65
N ALA A 574 -30.66 -1.89 -20.19
CA ALA A 574 -31.13 -3.24 -19.89
C ALA A 574 -30.15 -4.33 -20.36
N ALA A 575 -29.52 -4.15 -21.53
CA ALA A 575 -28.49 -5.06 -22.02
C ALA A 575 -27.22 -5.03 -21.14
N PHE A 576 -26.85 -3.85 -20.64
CA PHE A 576 -25.74 -3.71 -19.69
C PHE A 576 -26.06 -4.39 -18.36
N ASP A 577 -27.23 -4.12 -17.78
CA ASP A 577 -27.67 -4.73 -16.53
C ASP A 577 -27.74 -6.26 -16.61
N ALA A 578 -28.15 -6.83 -17.75
CA ALA A 578 -28.14 -8.28 -17.96
C ALA A 578 -26.72 -8.87 -17.94
N VAL A 579 -25.74 -8.18 -18.52
CA VAL A 579 -24.31 -8.60 -18.51
C VAL A 579 -23.72 -8.47 -17.11
N CYS A 580 -24.02 -7.38 -16.40
CA CYS A 580 -23.54 -7.14 -15.05
C CYS A 580 -24.17 -8.09 -14.03
N THR A 581 -25.47 -8.39 -14.13
CA THR A 581 -26.18 -9.26 -13.19
C THR A 581 -25.65 -10.69 -13.21
N ALA A 582 -25.33 -11.23 -14.38
CA ALA A 582 -24.74 -12.58 -14.51
C ALA A 582 -23.33 -12.71 -13.90
N ARG A 583 -22.70 -11.58 -13.53
CA ARG A 583 -21.32 -11.52 -13.04
C ARG A 583 -21.17 -10.76 -11.71
N ARG A 584 -22.28 -10.29 -11.11
CA ARG A 584 -22.27 -9.94 -9.69
C ARG A 584 -21.99 -11.23 -8.90
N PRO A 585 -21.14 -11.17 -7.85
CA PRO A 585 -21.05 -12.31 -6.96
C PRO A 585 -22.47 -12.60 -6.45
N VAL A 586 -22.87 -13.86 -6.48
CA VAL A 586 -24.00 -14.31 -5.67
C VAL A 586 -23.58 -14.01 -4.24
N GLU A 587 -24.30 -13.14 -3.54
CA GLU A 587 -24.06 -12.94 -2.11
C GLU A 587 -24.16 -14.30 -1.43
N GLY A 588 -23.04 -14.78 -0.88
CA GLY A 588 -22.96 -16.07 -0.18
C GLY A 588 -22.55 -17.28 -1.02
N ALA A 589 -21.38 -17.26 -1.66
CA ALA A 589 -20.70 -18.46 -2.19
C ALA A 589 -19.30 -18.62 -1.62
#